data_AF-A0A6A2Z9U3-F1
#
_entry.id   AF-A0A6A2Z9U3-F1
#
_cell.length_a   1.000
_cell.length_b   1.000
_cell.length_c   1.000
_cell.angle_alpha   90.00
_cell.angle_beta   90.00
_cell.angle_gamma   90.00
#
_symmetry.space_group_name_H-M   'P 1'
#
loop_
_entity.id
_entity.type
_entity.pdbx_description
1 polymer ?
#
loop_
_entity_poly.entity_id
_entity_poly.type
_entity_poly.pdbx_seq_one_letter_code
_entity_poly.pdbx_strand_id
1 'polypeptide(L)'
;MFGQEHKDLRRQIAPNFTPRALSTNTALQQIIILQHLKSWERLFEESPGKPISLLDSSRCSPARLCSPLVYESSFQGFPEADRFDPDRFSEDRQEEVIYKGNYLAFGAGPHQYVGQRYALNHLVLFIAMFVTVLYFKRHRTDGCNEIKYCPTICPKTGAAFP
;
A
#
# COMPACT_ATOMS: atom_id res chain seq x y z
N MET A 1 -11.54 5.18 -20.26
CA MET A 1 -11.13 4.18 -21.28
C MET A 1 -11.96 2.94 -21.05
N PHE A 2 -12.94 2.66 -21.91
CA PHE A 2 -13.90 1.54 -21.75
C PHE A 2 -13.97 0.74 -23.06
N GLY A 3 -14.36 -0.54 -23.00
CA GLY A 3 -14.55 -1.38 -24.18
C GLY A 3 -13.37 -2.32 -24.50
N GLN A 4 -13.30 -2.76 -25.76
CA GLN A 4 -12.39 -3.80 -26.22
C GLN A 4 -10.90 -3.38 -26.14
N GLU A 5 -10.59 -2.10 -26.43
CA GLU A 5 -9.23 -1.56 -26.33
C GLU A 5 -8.64 -1.69 -24.92
N HIS A 6 -9.43 -1.39 -23.87
CA HIS A 6 -8.98 -1.54 -22.48
C HIS A 6 -8.70 -3.02 -22.15
N LYS A 7 -9.49 -3.95 -22.69
CA LYS A 7 -9.27 -5.40 -22.51
C LYS A 7 -7.98 -5.85 -23.20
N ASP A 8 -7.75 -5.38 -24.42
CA ASP A 8 -6.56 -5.75 -25.20
C ASP A 8 -5.28 -5.17 -24.61
N LEU A 9 -5.32 -3.92 -24.14
CA LEU A 9 -4.20 -3.33 -23.39
C LEU A 9 -3.88 -4.14 -22.13
N ARG A 10 -4.91 -4.52 -21.35
CA ARG A 10 -4.71 -5.38 -20.16
C ARG A 10 -4.09 -6.72 -20.54
N ARG A 11 -4.53 -7.35 -21.63
CA ARG A 11 -3.97 -8.62 -22.11
C ARG A 11 -2.51 -8.49 -22.51
N GLN A 12 -2.12 -7.38 -23.14
CA GLN A 12 -0.73 -7.13 -23.53
C GLN A 12 0.19 -6.89 -22.32
N ILE A 13 -0.29 -6.21 -21.29
CA ILE A 13 0.55 -5.85 -20.12
C ILE A 13 0.56 -6.98 -19.06
N ALA A 14 -0.51 -7.76 -18.92
CA ALA A 14 -0.64 -8.80 -17.89
C ALA A 14 0.55 -9.78 -17.78
N PRO A 15 1.21 -10.23 -18.87
CA PRO A 15 2.39 -11.10 -18.78
C PRO A 15 3.55 -10.52 -17.97
N ASN A 16 3.68 -9.18 -17.89
CA ASN A 16 4.71 -8.50 -17.11
C ASN A 16 4.50 -8.60 -15.59
N PHE A 17 3.30 -9.00 -15.16
CA PHE A 17 2.94 -9.16 -13.74
C PHE A 17 2.88 -10.63 -13.30
N THR A 18 3.55 -11.51 -14.04
CA THR A 18 3.73 -12.93 -13.65
C THR A 18 4.85 -13.08 -12.61
N PRO A 19 4.83 -14.12 -11.75
CA PRO A 19 5.88 -14.31 -10.75
C PRO A 19 7.29 -14.36 -11.35
N ARG A 20 7.41 -14.99 -12.54
CA ARG A 20 8.67 -15.08 -13.28
C ARG A 20 9.14 -13.75 -13.84
N ALA A 21 8.23 -12.90 -14.34
CA ALA A 21 8.58 -11.57 -14.83
C ALA A 21 8.86 -10.58 -13.68
N LEU A 22 8.23 -10.78 -12.52
CA LEU A 22 8.48 -9.97 -11.34
C LEU A 22 9.80 -10.34 -10.66
N SER A 23 10.16 -11.63 -10.62
CA SER A 23 11.41 -12.08 -10.01
C SER A 23 12.65 -11.55 -10.73
N THR A 24 12.60 -11.36 -12.06
CA THR A 24 13.71 -10.74 -12.80
C THR A 24 13.94 -9.29 -12.41
N ASN A 25 12.94 -8.61 -11.84
CA ASN A 25 13.01 -7.22 -11.44
C ASN A 25 13.29 -7.02 -9.94
N THR A 26 13.38 -8.10 -9.15
CA THR A 26 13.58 -8.01 -7.70
C THR A 26 14.86 -7.28 -7.32
N ALA A 27 15.96 -7.51 -8.05
CA ALA A 27 17.23 -6.80 -7.79
C ALA A 27 17.10 -5.28 -8.03
N LEU A 28 16.40 -4.88 -9.09
CA LEU A 28 16.15 -3.46 -9.38
C LEU A 28 15.23 -2.83 -8.34
N GLN A 29 14.17 -3.52 -7.94
CA GLN A 29 13.28 -3.08 -6.86
C GLN A 29 14.06 -2.85 -5.56
N GLN A 30 14.96 -3.77 -5.21
CA GLN A 30 15.79 -3.65 -4.02
C GLN A 30 16.70 -2.42 -4.07
N ILE A 31 17.37 -2.19 -5.20
CA ILE A 31 18.23 -1.02 -5.40
C ILE A 31 17.44 0.28 -5.25
N ILE A 32 16.28 0.36 -5.90
CA ILE A 32 15.40 1.54 -5.85
C ILE A 32 14.91 1.78 -4.41
N ILE A 33 14.50 0.73 -3.70
CA ILE A 33 14.09 0.84 -2.29
C ILE A 33 15.23 1.35 -1.43
N LEU A 34 16.44 0.80 -1.55
CA LEU A 34 17.60 1.28 -0.79
C LEU A 34 17.95 2.73 -1.10
N GLN A 35 17.83 3.16 -2.37
CA GLN A 35 18.02 4.56 -2.75
C GLN A 35 16.99 5.47 -2.07
N HIS A 36 15.72 5.07 -2.01
CA HIS A 36 14.68 5.81 -1.30
C HIS A 36 14.94 5.88 0.20
N LEU A 37 15.33 4.77 0.84
CA LEU A 37 15.64 4.75 2.26
C LEU A 37 16.83 5.67 2.61
N LYS A 38 17.89 5.64 1.80
CA LYS A 38 19.04 6.57 1.95
C LYS A 38 18.63 8.02 1.74
N SER A 39 17.78 8.28 0.74
CA SER A 39 17.26 9.63 0.52
C SER A 39 16.43 10.11 1.71
N TRP A 40 15.68 9.23 2.36
CA TRP A 40 14.90 9.58 3.55
C TRP A 40 15.78 9.86 4.74
N GLU A 41 16.77 9.00 5.02
CA GLU A 41 17.76 9.23 6.08
C GLU A 41 18.42 10.61 5.94
N ARG A 42 18.85 10.97 4.72
CA ARG A 42 19.40 12.29 4.44
C ARG A 42 18.41 13.45 4.72
N LEU A 43 17.15 13.31 4.31
CA LEU A 43 16.12 14.31 4.58
C LEU A 43 15.85 14.48 6.08
N PHE A 44 16.03 13.41 6.88
CA PHE A 44 15.95 13.48 8.34
C PHE A 44 17.13 14.24 8.93
N GLU A 45 18.36 13.95 8.49
CA GLU A 45 19.56 14.68 8.93
C GLU A 45 19.44 16.19 8.65
N GLU A 46 18.84 16.56 7.53
CA GLU A 46 18.61 17.95 7.12
C GLU A 46 17.48 18.64 7.89
N SER A 47 16.58 17.92 8.59
CA SER A 47 15.43 18.49 9.31
C SER A 47 15.03 17.69 10.55
N PRO A 48 15.86 17.68 11.61
CA PRO A 48 15.57 16.94 12.83
C PRO A 48 14.26 17.42 13.47
N GLY A 49 13.34 16.48 13.71
CA GLY A 49 12.08 16.73 14.41
C GLY A 49 10.92 17.25 13.56
N LYS A 50 11.07 17.38 12.23
CA LYS A 50 9.95 17.70 11.34
C LYS A 50 9.33 16.42 10.76
N PRO A 51 8.00 16.21 10.81
CA PRO A 51 7.37 15.05 10.20
C PRO A 51 7.63 15.05 8.68
N ILE A 52 8.24 13.98 8.19
CA ILE A 52 8.40 13.77 6.74
C ILE A 52 7.13 13.09 6.23
N SER A 53 6.35 13.82 5.43
CA SER A 53 5.19 13.23 4.77
C SER A 53 5.65 12.20 3.75
N LEU A 54 5.23 10.93 3.91
CA LEU A 54 5.47 9.85 2.95
C LEU A 54 4.77 10.10 1.59
N LEU A 55 3.84 11.06 1.53
CA LEU A 55 3.20 11.52 0.31
C LEU A 55 3.31 13.04 0.19
N ASP A 56 3.86 13.53 -0.92
CA ASP A 56 3.71 14.93 -1.32
C ASP A 56 2.28 15.14 -1.85
N SER A 57 1.36 15.43 -0.94
CA SER A 57 -0.06 15.63 -1.26
C SER A 57 -0.37 16.99 -1.88
N SER A 58 0.65 17.77 -2.27
CA SER A 58 0.48 19.17 -2.72
C SER A 58 -0.17 19.33 -4.10
N ARG A 59 -0.43 18.23 -4.81
CA ARG A 59 -1.11 18.26 -6.12
C ARG A 59 -2.21 17.20 -6.20
N CYS A 60 -3.42 17.56 -5.78
CA CYS A 60 -4.61 16.86 -6.23
C CYS A 60 -5.81 17.81 -6.33
N SER A 61 -6.23 18.06 -7.57
CA SER A 61 -7.54 18.63 -7.87
C SER A 61 -8.62 17.59 -7.53
N PRO A 62 -9.77 17.99 -6.97
CA PRO A 62 -10.80 17.06 -6.55
C PRO A 62 -11.50 16.43 -7.76
N ALA A 63 -11.02 15.29 -8.23
CA ALA A 63 -11.75 14.46 -9.19
C ALA A 63 -12.67 13.50 -8.42
N ARG A 64 -13.98 13.70 -8.64
CA ARG A 64 -15.10 12.91 -8.11
C ARG A 64 -14.88 11.42 -8.35
N LEU A 65 -14.62 10.71 -7.26
CA LEU A 65 -15.08 9.38 -6.87
C LEU A 65 -13.96 8.71 -6.06
N CYS A 66 -13.73 9.18 -4.84
CA CYS A 66 -13.11 8.31 -3.85
C CYS A 66 -14.22 7.33 -3.44
N SER A 67 -13.98 6.02 -3.50
CA SER A 67 -14.95 5.04 -3.03
C SER A 67 -14.49 4.49 -1.67
N PRO A 68 -14.92 5.09 -0.54
CA PRO A 68 -14.75 4.54 0.80
C PRO A 68 -15.27 3.11 0.94
N LEU A 69 -16.08 2.64 -0.01
CA LEU A 69 -16.74 1.34 -0.01
C LEU A 69 -15.77 0.16 0.18
N VAL A 70 -14.52 0.28 -0.32
CA VAL A 70 -13.52 -0.78 -0.14
C VAL A 70 -13.08 -0.90 1.33
N TYR A 71 -12.90 0.23 2.01
CA TYR A 71 -12.54 0.24 3.43
C TYR A 71 -13.71 -0.29 4.27
N GLU A 72 -14.92 0.20 4.02
CA GLU A 72 -16.14 -0.23 4.71
C GLU A 72 -16.45 -1.72 4.50
N SER A 73 -16.07 -2.30 3.34
CA SER A 73 -16.31 -3.72 3.07
C SER A 73 -15.58 -4.66 4.03
N SER A 74 -14.44 -4.24 4.57
CA SER A 74 -13.66 -5.03 5.53
C SER A 74 -14.39 -5.22 6.88
N PHE A 75 -15.25 -4.29 7.28
CA PHE A 75 -16.01 -4.38 8.54
C PHE A 75 -17.22 -5.32 8.46
N GLN A 76 -17.56 -5.83 7.27
CA GLN A 76 -18.77 -6.63 7.05
C GLN A 76 -18.52 -8.15 7.11
N GLY A 77 -17.31 -8.59 7.48
CA GLY A 77 -16.96 -10.01 7.50
C GLY A 77 -15.85 -10.38 8.47
N PHE A 78 -14.81 -9.54 8.59
CA PHE A 78 -13.69 -9.84 9.48
C PHE A 78 -14.08 -9.63 10.96
N PRO A 79 -13.82 -10.62 11.85
CA PRO A 79 -14.02 -10.46 13.29
C PRO A 79 -13.03 -9.45 13.86
N GLU A 80 -13.49 -8.57 14.76
CA GLU A 80 -12.66 -7.47 15.32
C GLU A 80 -11.92 -6.68 14.21
N ALA A 81 -12.62 -6.29 13.15
CA ALA A 81 -12.02 -5.67 11.96
C ALA A 81 -11.30 -4.33 12.23
N ASP A 82 -11.59 -3.67 13.34
CA ASP A 82 -10.94 -2.45 13.82
C ASP A 82 -9.59 -2.71 14.50
N ARG A 83 -9.28 -3.98 14.83
CA ARG A 83 -8.04 -4.37 15.50
C ARG A 83 -6.98 -4.82 14.49
N PHE A 84 -5.78 -4.27 14.65
CA PHE A 84 -4.60 -4.78 13.94
C PHE A 84 -4.17 -6.13 14.52
N ASP A 85 -4.33 -7.18 13.72
CA ASP A 85 -4.02 -8.56 14.05
C ASP A 85 -3.27 -9.21 12.86
N PRO A 86 -1.94 -9.38 12.95
CA PRO A 86 -1.15 -9.95 11.85
C PRO A 86 -1.44 -11.44 11.62
N ASP A 87 -1.88 -12.17 12.65
CA ASP A 87 -2.11 -13.62 12.58
C ASP A 87 -3.41 -13.98 11.85
N ARG A 88 -4.20 -12.96 11.47
CA ARG A 88 -5.43 -13.09 10.68
C ARG A 88 -5.24 -13.85 9.36
N PHE A 89 -4.07 -13.68 8.76
CA PHE A 89 -3.69 -14.26 7.47
C PHE A 89 -2.74 -15.46 7.63
N SER A 90 -2.71 -16.06 8.83
CA SER A 90 -1.95 -17.28 9.10
C SER A 90 -2.55 -18.49 8.38
N GLU A 91 -1.73 -19.53 8.20
CA GLU A 91 -2.16 -20.77 7.56
C GLU A 91 -3.34 -21.46 8.27
N ASP A 92 -3.48 -21.24 9.58
CA ASP A 92 -4.56 -21.81 10.39
C ASP A 92 -5.88 -21.03 10.26
N ARG A 93 -5.82 -19.70 10.14
CA ARG A 93 -7.01 -18.82 10.15
C ARG A 93 -7.54 -18.50 8.76
N GLN A 94 -6.66 -18.25 7.79
CA GLN A 94 -6.99 -18.00 6.37
C GLN A 94 -8.20 -17.07 6.16
N GLU A 95 -8.33 -16.02 6.97
CA GLU A 95 -9.54 -15.20 6.98
C GLU A 95 -9.73 -14.44 5.66
N GLU A 96 -8.67 -14.19 4.90
CA GLU A 96 -8.73 -13.66 3.53
C GLU A 96 -9.39 -14.61 2.53
N VAL A 97 -9.36 -15.92 2.81
CA VAL A 97 -10.03 -16.94 1.99
C VAL A 97 -11.48 -17.09 2.46
N ILE A 98 -11.70 -17.16 3.78
CA ILE A 98 -13.03 -17.31 4.38
C ILE A 98 -13.90 -16.09 4.05
N TYR A 99 -13.36 -14.87 4.19
CA TYR A 99 -14.05 -13.61 3.94
C TYR A 99 -13.62 -12.96 2.62
N LYS A 100 -13.32 -13.77 1.59
CA LYS A 100 -12.85 -13.29 0.28
C LYS A 100 -13.74 -12.23 -0.36
N GLY A 101 -15.06 -12.29 -0.14
CA GLY A 101 -16.01 -11.28 -0.65
C GLY A 101 -15.82 -9.88 -0.07
N ASN A 102 -15.21 -9.81 1.11
CA ASN A 102 -14.95 -8.59 1.88
C ASN A 102 -13.50 -8.11 1.74
N TYR A 103 -12.62 -8.94 1.18
CA TYR A 103 -11.24 -8.58 0.90
C TYR A 103 -11.10 -7.94 -0.49
N LEU A 104 -11.40 -6.63 -0.57
CA LEU A 104 -11.48 -5.89 -1.83
C LEU A 104 -10.34 -4.88 -2.04
N ALA A 105 -9.22 -5.03 -1.32
CA ALA A 105 -8.08 -4.09 -1.37
C ALA A 105 -7.53 -3.83 -2.79
N PHE A 106 -7.61 -4.83 -3.67
CA PHE A 106 -7.18 -4.74 -5.08
C PHE A 106 -8.36 -4.74 -6.06
N GLY A 107 -9.59 -4.59 -5.57
CA GLY A 107 -10.83 -4.81 -6.31
C GLY A 107 -11.11 -6.28 -6.59
N ALA A 108 -12.22 -6.55 -7.28
CA ALA A 108 -12.63 -7.90 -7.69
C ALA A 108 -13.11 -7.93 -9.14
N GLY A 109 -13.10 -9.12 -9.75
CA GLY A 109 -13.62 -9.34 -11.09
C GLY A 109 -12.73 -8.78 -12.23
N PRO A 110 -13.30 -8.54 -13.42
CA PRO A 110 -12.55 -8.17 -14.63
C PRO A 110 -11.74 -6.87 -14.53
N HIS A 111 -12.07 -6.02 -13.56
CA HIS A 111 -11.44 -4.74 -13.31
C HIS A 111 -10.51 -4.73 -12.09
N GLN A 112 -10.22 -5.90 -11.50
CA GLN A 112 -9.22 -6.05 -10.42
C GLN A 112 -7.86 -5.48 -10.83
N TYR A 113 -7.15 -4.88 -9.89
CA TYR A 113 -5.85 -4.26 -10.12
C TYR A 113 -4.83 -5.25 -10.70
N VAL A 114 -4.39 -5.00 -11.94
CA VAL A 114 -3.48 -5.90 -12.67
C VAL A 114 -2.09 -5.99 -12.01
N GLY A 115 -1.68 -4.94 -11.31
CA GLY A 115 -0.39 -4.85 -10.63
C GLY A 115 -0.37 -5.43 -9.22
N GLN A 116 -1.41 -6.14 -8.76
CA GLN A 116 -1.52 -6.62 -7.37
C GLN A 116 -0.28 -7.38 -6.92
N ARG A 117 0.23 -8.30 -7.74
CA ARG A 117 1.42 -9.09 -7.42
C ARG A 117 2.68 -8.24 -7.33
N TYR A 118 2.81 -7.24 -8.19
CA TYR A 118 3.92 -6.29 -8.12
C TYR A 118 3.86 -5.48 -6.83
N ALA A 119 2.68 -4.94 -6.49
CA ALA A 119 2.49 -4.13 -5.30
C ALA A 119 2.77 -4.92 -4.02
N LEU A 120 2.26 -6.15 -3.90
CA LEU A 120 2.53 -7.02 -2.75
C LEU A 120 4.01 -7.37 -2.64
N ASN A 121 4.67 -7.79 -3.73
CA ASN A 121 6.10 -8.10 -3.70
C ASN A 121 6.93 -6.88 -3.29
N HIS A 122 6.66 -5.73 -3.91
CA HIS A 122 7.38 -4.50 -3.60
C HIS A 122 7.15 -4.05 -2.15
N LEU A 123 5.93 -4.18 -1.62
CA LEU A 123 5.60 -3.84 -0.24
C LEU A 123 6.32 -4.77 0.74
N VAL A 124 6.34 -6.08 0.49
CA VAL A 124 7.04 -7.05 1.35
C VAL A 124 8.54 -6.78 1.35
N LEU A 125 9.15 -6.57 0.18
CA LEU A 125 10.57 -6.22 0.08
C LEU A 125 10.88 -4.90 0.80
N PHE A 126 10.02 -3.89 0.61
CA PHE A 126 10.17 -2.61 1.25
C PHE A 126 10.10 -2.73 2.78
N ILE A 127 9.08 -3.40 3.33
CA ILE A 127 8.96 -3.60 4.77
C ILE A 127 10.15 -4.40 5.30
N ALA A 128 10.56 -5.47 4.63
CA ALA A 128 11.70 -6.29 5.04
C ALA A 128 13.01 -5.47 5.10
N MET A 129 13.28 -4.63 4.10
CA MET A 129 14.43 -3.73 4.12
C MET A 129 14.29 -2.63 5.17
N PHE A 130 13.09 -2.05 5.29
CA PHE A 130 12.83 -0.98 6.24
C PHE A 130 13.09 -1.43 7.68
N VAL A 131 12.59 -2.59 8.08
CA VAL A 131 12.76 -3.12 9.46
C VAL A 131 14.16 -3.69 9.74
N THR A 132 14.93 -4.04 8.71
CA THR A 132 16.29 -4.59 8.88
C THR A 132 17.37 -3.52 8.85
N VAL A 133 17.17 -2.45 8.08
CA VAL A 133 18.15 -1.37 7.91
C VAL A 133 17.90 -0.21 8.87
N LEU A 134 16.63 0.06 9.21
CA LEU A 134 16.27 1.20 10.05
C LEU A 134 15.68 0.76 11.39
N TYR A 135 16.16 1.38 12.45
CA TYR A 135 15.47 1.38 13.73
C TYR A 135 14.50 2.55 13.75
N PHE A 136 13.21 2.30 13.98
CA PHE A 136 12.20 3.36 14.02
C PHE A 136 11.36 3.27 15.28
N LYS A 137 10.98 4.43 15.82
CA LYS A 137 10.04 4.56 16.93
C LYS A 137 8.87 5.42 16.49
N ARG A 138 7.64 4.91 16.66
CA ARG A 138 6.45 5.69 16.34
C ARG A 138 6.26 6.82 17.34
N HIS A 139 6.29 8.06 16.87
CA HIS A 139 5.87 9.24 17.64
C HIS A 139 4.40 9.54 17.35
N ARG A 140 3.56 9.53 18.38
CA ARG A 140 2.13 9.85 18.25
C ARG A 140 1.93 11.35 18.37
N THR A 141 1.27 11.93 17.39
CA THR A 141 0.82 13.34 17.39
C THR A 141 -0.70 13.39 17.48
N ASP A 142 -1.24 14.52 17.91
CA ASP A 142 -2.70 14.70 17.98
C ASP A 142 -3.33 14.55 16.58
N GLY A 143 -4.47 13.86 16.52
CA GLY A 143 -5.14 13.53 15.26
C GLY A 143 -4.42 12.52 14.34
N CYS A 144 -3.32 11.89 14.75
CA CYS A 144 -2.57 10.95 13.88
C CYS A 144 -3.30 9.65 13.51
N ASN A 145 -4.33 9.28 14.28
CA ASN A 145 -5.17 8.13 13.98
C ASN A 145 -6.43 8.51 13.18
N GLU A 146 -6.65 9.80 12.91
CA GLU A 146 -7.78 10.24 12.11
C GLU A 146 -7.50 10.02 10.62
N ILE A 147 -8.51 9.53 9.91
CA ILE A 147 -8.43 9.28 8.47
C ILE A 147 -8.85 10.53 7.69
N LYS A 148 -8.04 10.89 6.69
CA LYS A 148 -8.39 11.88 5.67
C LYS A 148 -8.64 11.16 4.34
N TYR A 149 -9.82 11.40 3.78
CA TYR A 149 -10.17 10.93 2.44
C TYR A 149 -9.62 11.89 1.38
N CYS A 150 -8.53 11.50 0.72
CA CYS A 150 -7.99 12.11 -0.50
C CYS A 150 -8.38 11.19 -1.69
N PRO A 151 -7.74 11.21 -2.88
CA PRO A 151 -7.93 10.13 -3.86
C PRO A 151 -7.66 8.73 -3.28
N THR A 152 -6.83 8.67 -2.23
CA THR A 152 -6.61 7.50 -1.37
C THR A 152 -6.87 7.86 0.10
N ILE A 153 -7.08 6.84 0.95
CA ILE A 153 -7.14 6.99 2.41
C ILE A 153 -5.73 7.31 2.92
N CYS A 154 -5.59 8.42 3.64
CA CYS A 154 -4.32 8.86 4.22
C CYS A 154 -4.52 9.26 5.69
N PRO A 155 -3.48 9.20 6.53
CA PRO A 155 -3.55 9.78 7.87
C PRO A 155 -3.73 11.31 7.77
N LYS A 156 -4.51 11.88 8.70
CA LYS A 156 -4.80 13.33 8.74
C LYS A 156 -3.55 14.17 8.99
N THR A 157 -2.63 13.67 9.80
CA THR A 157 -1.31 14.28 10.06
C THR A 157 -0.21 13.39 9.49
N GLY A 158 0.91 13.99 9.06
CA GLY A 158 2.06 13.24 8.57
C GLY A 158 2.69 12.39 9.68
N ALA A 159 3.28 11.26 9.31
CA ALA A 159 4.08 10.46 10.23
C ALA A 159 5.49 11.07 10.35
N ALA A 160 5.98 11.27 11.57
CA ALA A 160 7.38 11.60 11.82
C ALA A 160 8.11 10.32 12.21
N PHE A 161 9.24 10.04 11.56
CA PHE A 161 10.19 9.04 12.02
C PHE A 161 11.33 9.77 12.76
N PRO A 162 11.89 9.19 13.84
CA PRO A 162 13.03 9.74 14.56
C PRO A 162 14.34 9.53 13.80
#